data_AF-Q8VT55-F1
#
_entry.id   AF-Q8VT55-F1
#
_cell.length_a   1.000
_cell.length_b   1.000
_cell.length_c   1.000
_cell.angle_alpha   90.00
_cell.angle_beta   90.00
_cell.angle_gamma   90.00
#
_symmetry.space_group_name_H-M   'P 1'
#
loop_
_entity.id
_entity.type
_entity.pdbx_description
1 polymer ?
#
loop_
_entity_poly.entity_id
_entity_poly.type
_entity_poly.pdbx_seq_one_letter_code
_entity_poly.pdbx_strand_id
1 'polypeptide(L)'
;MNDFQFQDYFMYRKPLGNFSNFLSITDTTDPIELLHSDPIFAEGVYLASSSLRAAINKLENHTASAKDKKNAKETIFQYYARYNTRSTPFGLFSSIGVGAFSAQPKQEKSRYEKSVNIDLFWAYKVAHKLENMPNVLNTLKVVANNALQKSDNFWLLDTRSCFGLMNS
;
A
#
# COMPACT_ATOMS: atom_id res chain seq x y z
N MET A 1 19.60 30.66 22.58
CA MET A 1 18.55 30.23 21.62
C MET A 1 19.24 29.28 20.68
N ASN A 2 18.82 28.02 20.59
CA ASN A 2 19.32 27.16 19.52
C ASN A 2 18.57 27.56 18.25
N ASP A 3 19.29 28.18 17.32
CA ASP A 3 18.73 28.52 16.02
C ASP A 3 18.46 27.23 15.25
N PHE A 4 17.21 27.05 14.81
CA PHE A 4 16.84 25.93 13.96
C PHE A 4 17.44 26.15 12.57
N GLN A 5 18.24 25.19 12.09
CA GLN A 5 18.69 25.13 10.71
C GLN A 5 17.71 24.29 9.89
N PHE A 6 17.05 24.93 8.92
CA PHE A 6 16.15 24.25 7.99
C PHE A 6 16.92 23.83 6.74
N GLN A 7 16.51 22.70 6.16
CA GLN A 7 16.92 22.31 4.82
C GLN A 7 16.17 23.15 3.78
N ASP A 8 16.78 23.39 2.62
CA ASP A 8 16.16 24.16 1.52
C ASP A 8 15.06 23.37 0.77
N TYR A 9 14.78 22.15 1.21
CA TYR A 9 13.81 21.24 0.61
C TYR A 9 12.88 20.62 1.66
N PHE A 10 11.72 20.18 1.20
CA PHE A 10 10.71 19.52 2.02
C PHE A 10 10.04 18.39 1.26
N MET A 11 9.57 17.37 1.99
CA MET A 11 8.69 16.36 1.43
C MET A 11 7.26 16.89 1.42
N TYR A 12 6.57 16.74 0.30
CA TYR A 12 5.14 16.98 0.22
C TYR A 12 4.40 15.71 -0.17
N ARG A 13 3.11 15.69 0.13
CA ARG A 13 2.22 14.55 -0.12
C ARG A 13 0.91 15.07 -0.67
N LYS A 14 0.37 14.40 -1.68
CA LYS A 14 -0.80 14.88 -2.43
C LYS A 14 -1.71 13.71 -2.82
N PRO A 15 -3.04 13.83 -2.70
CA PRO A 15 -3.95 12.86 -3.31
C PRO A 15 -3.67 12.75 -4.82
N LEU A 16 -3.80 11.56 -5.40
CA LEU A 16 -3.62 11.39 -6.85
C LEU A 16 -4.85 11.89 -7.62
N GLY A 17 -6.04 11.76 -7.03
CA GLY A 17 -7.27 12.32 -7.55
C GLY A 17 -7.39 13.83 -7.31
N ASN A 18 -8.49 14.41 -7.79
CA ASN A 18 -8.78 15.83 -7.62
C ASN A 18 -9.94 16.00 -6.64
N PHE A 19 -9.80 16.96 -5.71
CA PHE A 19 -10.86 17.31 -4.78
C PHE A 19 -12.19 17.67 -5.48
N SER A 20 -12.14 18.25 -6.69
CA SER A 20 -13.34 18.53 -7.50
C SER A 20 -14.16 17.29 -7.81
N ASN A 21 -13.51 16.14 -8.04
CA ASN A 21 -14.19 14.88 -8.35
C ASN A 21 -14.97 14.35 -7.15
N PHE A 22 -14.48 14.62 -5.93
CA PHE A 22 -15.21 14.29 -4.72
C PHE A 22 -16.45 15.19 -4.55
N LEU A 23 -16.32 16.49 -4.86
CA LEU A 23 -17.44 17.44 -4.79
C LEU A 23 -18.54 17.16 -5.81
N SER A 24 -18.23 16.48 -6.92
CA SER A 24 -19.23 16.11 -7.93
C SER A 24 -20.06 14.87 -7.57
N ILE A 25 -19.77 14.19 -6.46
CA ILE A 25 -20.54 13.03 -6.03
C ILE A 25 -21.93 13.47 -5.58
N THR A 26 -22.94 12.75 -6.06
CA THR A 26 -24.34 12.92 -5.69
C THR A 26 -24.94 11.60 -5.19
N ASP A 27 -26.13 11.64 -4.60
CA ASP A 27 -26.85 10.44 -4.16
C ASP A 27 -27.17 9.45 -5.29
N THR A 28 -27.14 9.91 -6.54
CA THR A 28 -27.37 9.09 -7.73
C THR A 28 -26.09 8.46 -8.30
N THR A 29 -24.92 8.81 -7.77
CA THR A 29 -23.63 8.29 -8.26
C THR A 29 -23.54 6.80 -7.96
N ASP A 30 -23.34 5.96 -8.98
CA ASP A 30 -23.03 4.55 -8.75
C ASP A 30 -21.52 4.40 -8.51
N PRO A 31 -21.07 3.90 -7.35
CA PRO A 31 -19.64 3.70 -7.11
C PRO A 31 -18.96 2.74 -8.10
N ILE A 32 -19.72 1.87 -8.79
CA ILE A 32 -19.15 1.07 -9.89
C ILE A 32 -18.75 1.95 -11.08
N GLU A 33 -19.51 2.98 -11.41
CA GLU A 33 -19.16 3.91 -12.50
C GLU A 33 -17.87 4.67 -12.19
N LEU A 34 -17.59 4.94 -10.91
CA LEU A 34 -16.33 5.58 -10.50
C LEU A 34 -15.10 4.75 -10.89
N LEU A 35 -15.19 3.42 -10.77
CA LEU A 35 -14.12 2.50 -11.21
C LEU A 35 -13.94 2.56 -12.73
N HIS A 36 -15.03 2.64 -13.49
CA HIS A 36 -14.95 2.72 -14.96
C HIS A 36 -14.47 4.09 -15.46
N SER A 37 -14.73 5.16 -14.70
CA SER A 37 -14.39 6.54 -15.09
C SER A 37 -12.92 6.90 -14.92
N ASP A 38 -12.21 6.22 -14.00
CA ASP A 38 -10.81 6.51 -13.68
C ASP A 38 -10.00 5.21 -13.54
N PRO A 39 -9.22 4.83 -14.58
CA PRO A 39 -8.41 3.62 -14.56
C PRO A 39 -7.34 3.59 -13.46
N ILE A 40 -6.82 4.75 -13.05
CA ILE A 40 -5.81 4.85 -11.97
C ILE A 40 -6.49 4.54 -10.63
N PHE A 41 -7.67 5.11 -10.42
CA PHE A 41 -8.48 4.79 -9.24
C PHE A 41 -8.83 3.30 -9.19
N ALA A 42 -9.29 2.73 -10.30
CA ALA A 42 -9.61 1.30 -10.39
C ALA A 42 -8.40 0.42 -10.06
N GLU A 43 -7.24 0.69 -10.68
CA GLU A 43 -5.99 -0.01 -10.38
C GLU A 43 -5.63 0.09 -8.89
N GLY A 44 -5.75 1.28 -8.30
CA GLY A 44 -5.52 1.50 -6.88
C GLY A 44 -6.43 0.65 -5.98
N VAL A 45 -7.72 0.56 -6.31
CA VAL A 45 -8.68 -0.29 -5.59
C VAL A 45 -8.33 -1.77 -5.73
N TYR A 46 -7.99 -2.23 -6.93
CA TYR A 46 -7.63 -3.64 -7.20
C TYR A 46 -6.34 -4.08 -6.48
N LEU A 47 -5.42 -3.16 -6.23
CA LEU A 47 -4.18 -3.39 -5.49
C LEU A 47 -4.36 -3.28 -3.97
N ALA A 48 -5.27 -2.42 -3.50
CA ALA A 48 -5.43 -2.12 -2.07
C ALA A 48 -6.06 -3.25 -1.26
N SER A 49 -6.95 -4.05 -1.86
CA SER A 49 -7.68 -5.09 -1.15
C SER A 49 -8.10 -6.25 -2.05
N SER A 50 -7.56 -7.44 -1.76
CA SER A 50 -7.94 -8.68 -2.44
C SER A 50 -9.39 -9.07 -2.18
N SER A 51 -9.92 -8.82 -0.98
CA SER A 51 -11.32 -9.09 -0.63
C SER A 51 -12.29 -8.16 -1.35
N LEU A 52 -11.96 -6.88 -1.47
CA LEU A 52 -12.76 -5.94 -2.26
C LEU A 52 -12.71 -6.29 -3.75
N ARG A 53 -11.56 -6.65 -4.30
CA ARG A 53 -11.45 -7.16 -5.67
C ARG A 53 -12.36 -8.36 -5.91
N ALA A 54 -12.36 -9.33 -5.00
CA ALA A 54 -13.25 -10.49 -5.09
C ALA A 54 -14.73 -10.07 -5.03
N ALA A 55 -15.09 -9.08 -4.20
CA ALA A 55 -16.44 -8.55 -4.13
C ALA A 55 -16.85 -7.81 -5.42
N ILE A 56 -15.96 -7.02 -6.02
CA ILE A 56 -16.17 -6.36 -7.32
C ILE A 56 -16.42 -7.41 -8.41
N ASN A 57 -15.59 -8.45 -8.47
CA ASN A 57 -15.79 -9.54 -9.44
C ASN A 57 -17.16 -10.24 -9.28
N LYS A 58 -17.64 -10.41 -8.04
CA LYS A 58 -18.98 -10.97 -7.79
C LYS A 58 -20.09 -10.03 -8.25
N LEU A 59 -19.89 -8.71 -8.12
CA LEU A 59 -20.84 -7.70 -8.58
C LEU A 59 -20.97 -7.71 -10.10
N GLU A 60 -19.84 -7.71 -10.81
CA GLU A 60 -19.78 -7.73 -12.28
C GLU A 60 -20.39 -9.01 -12.85
N ASN A 61 -20.20 -10.15 -12.18
CA ASN A 61 -20.79 -11.43 -12.59
C ASN A 61 -22.23 -11.64 -12.09
N HIS A 62 -22.86 -10.63 -11.47
CA HIS A 62 -24.21 -10.73 -10.90
C HIS A 62 -24.41 -11.89 -9.90
N THR A 63 -23.35 -12.30 -9.20
CA THR A 63 -23.37 -13.39 -8.19
C THR A 63 -23.28 -12.89 -6.74
N ALA A 64 -23.15 -11.58 -6.54
CA ALA A 64 -23.09 -10.98 -5.21
C ALA A 64 -24.46 -10.98 -4.51
N SER A 65 -24.47 -11.25 -3.20
CA SER A 65 -25.66 -11.03 -2.37
C SER A 65 -25.99 -9.53 -2.25
N ALA A 66 -27.22 -9.18 -1.87
CA ALA A 66 -27.59 -7.78 -1.62
C ALA A 66 -26.69 -7.11 -0.56
N LYS A 67 -26.30 -7.87 0.47
CA LYS A 67 -25.38 -7.41 1.52
C LYS A 67 -23.97 -7.16 0.96
N ASP A 68 -23.44 -8.09 0.18
CA ASP A 68 -22.12 -7.93 -0.45
C ASP A 68 -22.10 -6.74 -1.40
N LYS A 69 -23.17 -6.55 -2.18
CA LYS A 69 -23.34 -5.41 -3.08
C LYS A 69 -23.29 -4.09 -2.31
N LYS A 70 -24.05 -3.97 -1.23
CA LYS A 70 -24.05 -2.76 -0.39
C LYS A 70 -22.65 -2.48 0.17
N ASN A 71 -22.03 -3.47 0.81
CA ASN A 71 -20.73 -3.32 1.45
C ASN A 71 -19.61 -2.95 0.45
N ALA A 72 -19.60 -3.59 -0.72
CA ALA A 72 -18.62 -3.30 -1.76
C ALA A 72 -18.79 -1.87 -2.29
N LYS A 73 -20.03 -1.44 -2.57
CA LYS A 73 -20.33 -0.07 -3.01
C LYS A 73 -19.90 0.99 -1.98
N GLU A 74 -20.21 0.77 -0.70
CA GLU A 74 -19.75 1.65 0.39
C GLU A 74 -18.22 1.72 0.47
N THR A 75 -17.54 0.57 0.33
CA THR A 75 -16.08 0.51 0.39
C THR A 75 -15.43 1.22 -0.81
N ILE A 76 -16.00 1.08 -2.01
CA ILE A 76 -15.51 1.80 -3.20
C ILE A 76 -15.63 3.31 -3.00
N PHE A 77 -16.75 3.80 -2.46
CA PHE A 77 -16.89 5.22 -2.13
C PHE A 77 -15.85 5.69 -1.11
N GLN A 78 -15.56 4.90 -0.07
CA GLN A 78 -14.52 5.24 0.91
C GLN A 78 -13.14 5.35 0.25
N TYR A 79 -12.82 4.44 -0.68
CA TYR A 79 -11.59 4.54 -1.47
C TYR A 79 -11.59 5.74 -2.40
N TYR A 80 -12.70 6.07 -3.03
CA TYR A 80 -12.81 7.23 -3.91
C TYR A 80 -12.65 8.55 -3.13
N ALA A 81 -13.28 8.65 -1.96
CA ALA A 81 -13.06 9.76 -1.04
C ALA A 81 -11.58 9.85 -0.65
N ARG A 82 -10.93 8.73 -0.31
CA ARG A 82 -9.50 8.70 0.01
C ARG A 82 -8.63 9.18 -1.16
N TYR A 83 -8.88 8.67 -2.35
CA TYR A 83 -8.16 9.00 -3.59
C TYR A 83 -8.16 10.48 -3.92
N ASN A 84 -9.27 11.17 -3.63
CA ASN A 84 -9.46 12.57 -3.96
C ASN A 84 -9.16 13.55 -2.81
N THR A 85 -9.16 13.10 -1.55
CA THR A 85 -9.10 14.00 -0.37
C THR A 85 -7.92 13.77 0.57
N ARG A 86 -7.32 12.57 0.63
CA ARG A 86 -6.31 12.25 1.66
C ARG A 86 -4.90 12.22 1.07
N SER A 87 -3.98 12.96 1.69
CA SER A 87 -2.56 12.99 1.31
C SER A 87 -1.71 11.90 2.00
N THR A 88 -2.32 11.01 2.79
CA THR A 88 -1.58 9.92 3.47
C THR A 88 -1.11 8.85 2.48
N PRO A 89 0.21 8.66 2.27
CA PRO A 89 0.80 7.77 1.27
C PRO A 89 0.26 6.36 1.43
N PHE A 90 -0.46 5.87 0.42
CA PHE A 90 -0.98 4.51 0.40
C PHE A 90 -1.32 4.09 -1.03
N GLY A 91 -0.63 3.06 -1.53
CA GLY A 91 -0.84 2.52 -2.86
C GLY A 91 -0.87 3.59 -3.95
N LEU A 92 -1.84 3.49 -4.85
CA LEU A 92 -2.08 4.46 -5.92
C LEU A 92 -3.10 5.54 -5.53
N PHE A 93 -3.28 5.84 -4.24
CA PHE A 93 -4.23 6.87 -3.81
C PHE A 93 -3.61 8.25 -3.56
N SER A 94 -2.29 8.29 -3.38
CA SER A 94 -1.55 9.53 -3.14
C SER A 94 -0.13 9.39 -3.66
N SER A 95 0.48 10.54 -3.91
CA SER A 95 1.86 10.67 -4.34
C SER A 95 2.70 11.36 -3.27
N ILE A 96 4.01 11.14 -3.35
CA ILE A 96 5.02 11.86 -2.58
C ILE A 96 5.94 12.59 -3.53
N GLY A 97 6.47 13.73 -3.10
CA GLY A 97 7.44 14.49 -3.87
C GLY A 97 8.34 15.32 -2.97
N VAL A 98 9.39 15.89 -3.57
CA VAL A 98 10.32 16.81 -2.91
C VAL A 98 10.14 18.20 -3.52
N GLY A 99 9.80 19.16 -2.67
CA GLY A 99 9.73 20.57 -2.99
C GLY A 99 10.98 21.30 -2.50
N ALA A 100 11.20 22.50 -3.03
CA ALA A 100 12.24 23.41 -2.56
C ALA A 100 11.64 24.80 -2.38
N PHE A 101 12.17 25.59 -1.45
CA PHE A 101 11.72 26.96 -1.26
C PHE A 101 12.19 27.84 -2.42
N SER A 102 11.29 28.65 -2.98
CA SER A 102 11.64 29.65 -3.99
C SER A 102 10.79 30.89 -3.88
N ALA A 103 11.36 32.04 -4.28
CA ALA A 103 10.67 33.33 -4.28
C ALA A 103 9.47 33.38 -5.24
N GLN A 104 9.44 32.48 -6.23
CA GLN A 104 8.35 32.36 -7.21
C GLN A 104 7.70 30.98 -7.09
N PRO A 105 6.37 30.88 -7.26
CA PRO A 105 5.69 29.60 -7.28
C PRO A 105 6.19 28.77 -8.48
N LYS A 106 6.66 27.56 -8.22
CA LYS A 106 6.99 26.60 -9.28
C LYS A 106 5.79 25.71 -9.55
N GLN A 107 5.51 25.49 -10.83
CA GLN A 107 4.52 24.50 -11.23
C GLN A 107 5.07 23.10 -10.93
N GLU A 108 4.23 22.27 -10.31
CA GLU A 108 4.56 20.89 -10.03
C GLU A 108 4.73 20.12 -11.34
N LYS A 109 5.79 19.30 -11.44
CA LYS A 109 5.95 18.38 -12.55
C LYS A 109 4.91 17.27 -12.41
N SER A 110 4.07 17.07 -13.42
CA SER A 110 2.99 16.08 -13.45
C SER A 110 3.44 14.64 -13.74
N ARG A 111 4.75 14.34 -13.68
CA ARG A 111 5.27 13.01 -13.96
C ARG A 111 5.31 12.19 -12.69
N TYR A 112 4.42 11.20 -12.60
CA TYR A 112 4.42 10.22 -11.53
C TYR A 112 5.25 8.99 -11.92
N GLU A 113 5.99 8.46 -10.96
CA GLU A 113 6.71 7.20 -11.09
C GLU A 113 6.17 6.19 -10.06
N LYS A 114 5.85 4.99 -10.52
CA LYS A 114 5.37 3.91 -9.65
C LYS A 114 6.57 3.15 -9.11
N SER A 115 6.87 3.30 -7.83
CA SER A 115 7.83 2.43 -7.12
C SER A 115 7.12 1.21 -6.58
N VAL A 116 7.39 0.04 -7.14
CA VAL A 116 6.75 -1.23 -6.75
C VAL A 116 7.74 -2.07 -5.95
N ASN A 117 7.34 -2.49 -4.75
CA ASN A 117 8.10 -3.40 -3.91
C ASN A 117 7.34 -4.73 -3.77
N ILE A 118 8.09 -5.81 -3.57
CA ILE A 118 7.52 -7.12 -3.26
C ILE A 118 6.96 -7.08 -1.83
N ASP A 119 5.78 -7.68 -1.64
CA ASP A 119 5.22 -7.86 -0.31
C ASP A 119 6.17 -8.70 0.56
N LEU A 120 6.58 -8.14 1.70
CA LEU A 120 7.56 -8.79 2.57
C LEU A 120 7.04 -10.13 3.09
N PHE A 121 5.76 -10.24 3.41
CA PHE A 121 5.20 -11.49 3.92
C PHE A 121 5.27 -12.60 2.86
N TRP A 122 4.93 -12.27 1.61
CA TRP A 122 5.11 -13.17 0.46
C TRP A 122 6.59 -13.52 0.25
N ALA A 123 7.50 -12.55 0.30
CA ALA A 123 8.93 -12.77 0.10
C ALA A 123 9.51 -13.72 1.16
N TYR A 124 9.17 -13.52 2.43
CA TYR A 124 9.57 -14.41 3.52
C TYR A 124 8.96 -15.81 3.37
N LYS A 125 7.72 -15.93 2.88
CA LYS A 125 7.10 -17.23 2.59
C LYS A 125 7.84 -17.99 1.49
N VAL A 126 8.33 -17.28 0.47
CA VAL A 126 9.18 -17.87 -0.59
C VAL A 126 10.53 -18.28 -0.02
N ALA A 127 11.20 -17.39 0.73
CA ALA A 127 12.49 -17.68 1.37
C ALA A 127 12.39 -18.93 2.27
N HIS A 128 11.38 -18.99 3.12
CA HIS A 128 11.14 -20.14 3.99
C HIS A 128 10.94 -21.44 3.19
N LYS A 129 10.22 -21.41 2.06
CA LYS A 129 10.09 -22.59 1.20
C LYS A 129 11.43 -23.05 0.63
N LEU A 130 12.29 -22.12 0.24
CA LEU A 130 13.62 -22.42 -0.31
C LEU A 130 14.57 -22.97 0.77
N GLU A 131 14.53 -22.41 1.98
CA GLU A 131 15.34 -22.88 3.12
C GLU A 131 14.96 -24.30 3.57
N ASN A 132 13.71 -24.71 3.36
CA ASN A 132 13.25 -26.08 3.63
C ASN A 132 13.66 -27.11 2.55
N MET A 133 14.33 -26.68 1.46
CA MET A 133 14.84 -27.57 0.43
C MET A 133 16.32 -27.88 0.72
N PRO A 134 16.70 -29.11 1.11
CA PRO A 134 18.07 -29.43 1.50
C PRO A 134 19.11 -29.11 0.42
N ASN A 135 18.77 -29.35 -0.85
CA ASN A 135 19.63 -29.04 -1.99
C ASN A 135 19.86 -27.54 -2.18
N VAL A 136 18.93 -26.68 -1.77
CA VAL A 136 19.10 -25.22 -1.80
C VAL A 136 19.85 -24.76 -0.55
N LEU A 137 19.40 -25.17 0.64
CA LEU A 137 19.99 -24.78 1.92
C LEU A 137 21.51 -25.05 1.97
N ASN A 138 21.94 -26.20 1.47
CA ASN A 138 23.36 -26.58 1.46
C ASN A 138 24.24 -25.72 0.53
N THR A 139 23.63 -24.89 -0.32
CA THR A 139 24.34 -23.92 -1.19
C THR A 139 24.40 -22.52 -0.58
N LEU A 140 23.63 -22.25 0.47
CA LEU A 140 23.52 -20.93 1.07
C LEU A 140 24.65 -20.69 2.09
N LYS A 141 25.06 -19.43 2.22
CA LYS A 141 25.90 -18.98 3.32
C LYS A 141 25.02 -18.69 4.53
N VAL A 142 25.24 -19.41 5.62
CA VAL A 142 24.51 -19.23 6.88
C VAL A 142 25.33 -18.43 7.88
N VAL A 143 24.66 -17.57 8.64
CA VAL A 143 25.24 -16.80 9.74
C VAL A 143 24.36 -16.92 10.97
N ALA A 144 24.96 -16.84 12.16
CA ALA A 144 24.18 -16.75 13.40
C ALA A 144 23.38 -15.45 13.42
N ASN A 145 22.13 -15.51 13.91
CA ASN A 145 21.30 -14.33 14.08
C ASN A 145 21.98 -13.37 15.07
N ASN A 146 22.11 -12.09 14.69
CA ASN A 146 22.79 -11.08 15.51
C ASN A 146 22.03 -10.71 16.80
N ALA A 147 20.75 -11.02 16.89
CA ALA A 147 19.94 -10.86 18.10
C ALA A 147 20.10 -12.02 19.10
N LEU A 148 20.89 -13.05 18.76
CA LEU A 148 21.12 -14.19 19.63
C LEU A 148 21.99 -13.79 20.84
N GLN A 149 21.46 -14.00 22.04
CA GLN A 149 22.15 -13.74 23.29
C GLN A 149 22.70 -15.05 23.86
N LYS A 150 23.94 -15.01 24.37
CA LYS A 150 24.57 -16.16 25.02
C LYS A 150 24.31 -16.12 26.52
N SER A 151 23.78 -17.20 27.07
CA SER A 151 23.75 -17.50 28.49
C SER A 151 24.78 -18.61 28.80
N ASP A 152 24.97 -18.94 30.07
CA ASP A 152 25.97 -19.92 30.51
C ASP A 152 25.73 -21.31 29.89
N ASN A 153 24.47 -21.73 29.80
CA ASN A 153 24.08 -23.08 29.37
C ASN A 153 23.18 -23.10 28.13
N PHE A 154 22.77 -21.95 27.60
CA PHE A 154 21.83 -21.87 26.47
C PHE A 154 22.01 -20.59 25.66
N TRP A 155 21.45 -20.58 24.45
CA TRP A 155 21.32 -19.39 23.63
C TRP A 155 19.87 -18.92 23.64
N LEU A 156 19.68 -17.63 23.81
CA LEU A 156 18.37 -17.00 23.87
C LEU A 156 18.15 -16.14 22.62
N LEU A 157 17.00 -16.33 21.99
CA LEU A 157 16.51 -15.47 20.92
C LEU A 157 15.14 -14.96 21.36
N ASP A 158 15.11 -13.78 21.97
CA ASP A 158 13.93 -13.22 22.64
C ASP A 158 12.74 -13.02 21.71
N THR A 159 13.02 -12.69 20.45
CA THR A 159 11.99 -12.52 19.43
C THR A 159 12.38 -13.25 18.15
N ARG A 160 11.40 -13.94 17.57
CA ARG A 160 11.52 -14.49 16.22
C ARG A 160 10.61 -13.69 15.30
N SER A 161 11.11 -13.38 14.12
CA SER A 161 10.26 -12.86 13.06
C SER A 161 9.22 -13.92 12.71
N CYS A 162 7.93 -13.56 12.76
CA CYS A 162 6.83 -14.43 12.32
C CYS A 162 6.49 -14.26 10.83
N PHE A 163 7.19 -13.37 10.12
CA PHE A 163 7.01 -13.15 8.69
C PHE A 163 7.23 -14.45 7.90
N GLY A 164 6.26 -14.81 7.07
CA GLY A 164 6.31 -16.02 6.23
C GLY A 164 6.08 -17.36 6.96
N LEU A 165 5.97 -17.36 8.30
CA LEU A 165 5.79 -18.56 9.13
C LEU A 165 4.36 -18.76 9.64
N MET A 166 3.52 -17.72 9.57
CA MET A 166 2.10 -17.82 9.92
C MET A 166 1.29 -18.32 8.73
N ASN A 167 0.41 -19.30 8.96
CA ASN A 167 -0.60 -19.70 7.99
C ASN A 167 -1.67 -18.60 7.93
N SER A 168 -1.67 -17.82 6.85
CA SER A 168 -2.80 -16.99 6.42
C SER A 168 -3.83 -17.86 5.69
#